data_AF-A0A7S3DXU3-F1
#
_entry.id   AF-A0A7S3DXU3-F1
#
_cell.length_a   1.000
_cell.length_b   1.000
_cell.length_c   1.000
_cell.angle_alpha   90.00
_cell.angle_beta   90.00
_cell.angle_gamma   90.00
#
_symmetry.space_group_name_H-M   'P 1'
#
loop_
_entity.id
_entity.type
_entity.pdbx_description
1 polymer ?
#
loop_
_entity_poly.entity_id
_entity_poly.type
_entity_poly.pdbx_seq_one_letter_code
_entity_poly.pdbx_strand_id
1 'polypeptide(L)'
;DEEGASQNYKPSSSGSWGLFERPDNISKAYGGGKNIPFGGEKLNAEDVEEKRKKTLAKIQQYKKKKLELANADLGDDTLSRAKEGIQRGKALMLKGSLTEAREEFQNAAKLVSPASSIGGEAQLQIAICCDSMGRYDEAKEKYKKLTTHRDFTISRQAENFLFGFDAQDMLKTEKYKYDANTYRPYFDVVSTGEWDTMYVNRDKEDEETVSLQDRLIIASVFAFPILLILGLRYWQ
;
A
#
# COMPACT_ATOMS: atom_id res chain seq x y z
N ASP A 1 61.26 7.05 39.12
CA ASP A 1 60.33 8.18 38.99
C ASP A 1 60.52 8.83 37.63
N GLU A 2 59.64 8.51 36.67
CA GLU A 2 59.57 9.25 35.41
C GLU A 2 58.15 9.83 35.29
N GLU A 3 58.05 11.09 35.74
CA GLU A 3 56.89 11.95 35.58
C GLU A 3 56.74 12.32 34.10
N GLY A 4 55.94 11.55 33.35
CA GLY A 4 55.53 11.87 31.99
C GLY A 4 54.53 13.03 32.01
N ALA A 5 55.03 14.25 31.90
CA ALA A 5 54.25 15.49 31.86
C ALA A 5 53.09 15.42 30.84
N SER A 6 51.86 15.53 31.34
CA SER A 6 50.64 15.75 30.57
C SER A 6 50.64 17.16 29.97
N GLN A 7 51.29 17.36 28.84
CA GLN A 7 51.29 18.61 28.10
C GLN A 7 50.08 18.66 27.15
N ASN A 8 48.99 19.29 27.57
CA ASN A 8 47.81 19.51 26.72
C ASN A 8 48.21 20.18 25.38
N TYR A 9 48.08 19.47 24.26
CA TYR A 9 48.31 20.01 22.92
C TYR A 9 47.38 21.20 22.60
N LYS A 10 47.96 22.39 22.41
CA LYS A 10 47.25 23.60 21.95
C LYS A 10 47.33 23.71 20.41
N PRO A 11 46.22 23.60 19.66
CA PRO A 11 46.24 23.77 18.21
C PRO A 11 46.55 25.23 17.81
N SER A 12 47.17 25.43 16.64
CA SER A 12 47.46 26.78 16.14
C SER A 12 46.18 27.56 15.85
N SER A 13 46.21 28.86 16.15
CA SER A 13 45.09 29.80 16.30
C SER A 13 44.27 30.14 15.03
N SER A 14 44.07 29.22 14.08
CA SER A 14 43.47 29.51 12.77
C SER A 14 42.07 28.91 12.55
N GLY A 15 41.18 28.95 13.54
CA GLY A 15 39.78 28.52 13.36
C GLY A 15 38.83 29.10 14.40
N SER A 16 37.94 30.00 13.98
CA SER A 16 37.05 30.81 14.83
C SER A 16 35.80 30.10 15.35
N TRP A 17 35.79 28.77 15.43
CA TRP A 17 34.65 28.00 15.91
C TRP A 17 35.10 26.97 16.95
N GLY A 18 34.79 27.24 18.22
CA GLY A 18 34.85 26.29 19.35
C GLY A 18 36.23 25.70 19.65
N LEU A 19 37.09 26.43 20.37
CA LEU A 19 38.40 25.96 20.81
C LEU A 19 38.25 25.04 22.05
N PHE A 20 37.92 23.76 21.84
CA PHE A 20 37.97 22.74 22.88
C PHE A 20 39.41 22.26 23.09
N GLU A 21 39.82 22.03 24.34
CA GLU A 21 41.13 21.43 24.64
C GLU A 21 41.23 20.07 23.96
N ARG A 22 42.22 19.88 23.07
CA ARG A 22 42.41 18.63 22.34
C ARG A 22 43.40 17.75 23.11
N PRO A 23 42.97 16.65 23.76
CA PRO A 23 43.87 15.69 24.35
C PRO A 23 44.78 15.07 23.28
N ASP A 24 46.02 14.76 23.66
CA ASP A 24 47.09 14.33 22.74
C ASP A 24 46.72 13.10 21.91
N ASN A 25 45.94 12.19 22.49
CA ASN A 25 45.34 11.07 21.77
C ASN A 25 43.82 11.15 21.84
N ILE A 26 43.22 11.86 20.88
CA ILE A 26 41.76 12.02 20.76
C ILE A 26 41.02 10.68 20.67
N SER A 27 41.64 9.67 20.06
CA SER A 27 41.04 8.32 19.93
C SER A 27 41.03 7.59 21.27
N LYS A 28 42.00 7.84 22.15
CA LYS A 28 41.98 7.28 23.50
C LYS A 28 41.05 8.07 24.43
N ALA A 29 41.05 9.40 24.31
CA ALA A 29 40.30 10.29 25.20
C ALA A 29 38.78 10.32 24.92
N TYR A 30 38.38 10.25 23.64
CA TYR A 30 36.97 10.34 23.23
C TYR A 30 36.42 9.04 22.62
N GLY A 31 37.22 7.97 22.63
CA GLY A 31 36.82 6.68 22.05
C GLY A 31 36.92 6.69 20.53
N GLY A 32 38.05 6.23 20.01
CA GLY A 32 38.24 5.95 18.59
C GLY A 32 37.21 4.92 18.13
N GLY A 33 36.74 5.06 16.89
CA GLY A 33 35.80 4.12 16.31
C GLY A 33 36.28 2.67 16.44
N LYS A 34 35.34 1.74 16.67
CA LYS A 34 35.66 0.31 16.77
C LYS A 34 36.40 -0.12 15.50
N ASN A 35 37.60 -0.70 15.65
CA ASN A 35 38.33 -1.23 14.50
C ASN A 35 37.61 -2.50 14.01
N ILE A 36 36.91 -2.40 12.88
CA ILE A 36 36.21 -3.53 12.26
C ILE A 36 37.16 -4.12 11.20
N PRO A 37 37.53 -5.40 11.30
CA PRO A 37 38.40 -6.02 10.30
C PRO A 37 37.72 -6.03 8.93
N PHE A 38 38.51 -6.03 7.87
CA PHE A 38 38.00 -6.20 6.50
C PHE A 38 37.26 -7.54 6.41
N GLY A 39 35.96 -7.50 6.08
CA GLY A 39 35.06 -8.67 6.12
C GLY A 39 34.11 -8.73 7.32
N GLY A 40 34.20 -7.78 8.26
CA GLY A 40 33.28 -7.67 9.40
C GLY A 40 33.61 -8.58 10.59
N GLU A 41 32.91 -8.37 11.70
CA GLU A 41 33.01 -9.22 12.89
C GLU A 41 32.12 -10.47 12.70
N LYS A 42 32.68 -11.68 12.85
CA LYS A 42 31.88 -12.91 12.89
C LYS A 42 31.09 -12.93 14.20
N LEU A 43 29.85 -12.44 14.15
CA LEU A 43 28.96 -12.44 15.29
C LEU A 43 28.42 -13.86 15.52
N ASN A 44 28.41 -14.33 16.77
CA ASN A 44 27.70 -15.56 17.12
C ASN A 44 26.20 -15.38 16.87
N ALA A 45 25.54 -16.42 16.35
CA ALA A 45 24.11 -16.38 16.06
C ALA A 45 23.29 -16.02 17.32
N GLU A 46 23.67 -16.60 18.47
CA GLU A 46 23.02 -16.35 19.76
C GLU A 46 23.12 -14.89 20.20
N ASP A 47 24.31 -14.27 20.09
CA ASP A 47 24.51 -12.86 20.44
C ASP A 47 23.70 -11.90 19.55
N VAL A 48 23.54 -12.25 18.26
CA VAL A 48 22.72 -11.49 17.32
C VAL A 48 21.25 -11.58 17.72
N GLU A 49 20.78 -12.78 18.07
CA GLU A 49 19.40 -12.98 18.50
C GLU A 49 19.09 -12.27 19.82
N GLU A 50 19.99 -12.30 20.80
CA GLU A 50 19.82 -11.55 22.04
C GLU A 50 19.71 -10.04 21.79
N LYS A 51 20.60 -9.49 20.96
CA LYS A 51 20.56 -8.06 20.57
C LYS A 51 19.27 -7.73 19.82
N ARG A 52 18.79 -8.62 18.95
CA ARG A 52 17.48 -8.47 18.29
C ARG A 52 16.34 -8.48 19.31
N LYS A 53 16.30 -9.44 20.23
CA LYS A 53 15.27 -9.52 21.29
C LYS A 53 15.26 -8.26 22.16
N LYS A 54 16.43 -7.78 22.61
CA LYS A 54 16.58 -6.53 23.37
C LYS A 54 16.09 -5.31 22.57
N THR A 55 16.44 -5.23 21.29
CA THR A 55 16.00 -4.16 20.40
C THR A 55 14.48 -4.20 20.19
N LEU A 56 13.92 -5.38 19.91
CA LEU A 56 12.48 -5.58 19.74
C LEU A 56 11.70 -5.22 21.02
N ALA A 57 12.19 -5.60 22.20
CA ALA A 57 11.57 -5.25 23.47
C ALA A 57 11.53 -3.71 23.68
N LYS A 58 12.63 -3.00 23.38
CA LYS A 58 12.67 -1.53 23.44
C LYS A 58 11.69 -0.89 22.45
N ILE A 59 11.60 -1.42 21.23
CA ILE A 59 10.63 -0.95 20.22
C ILE A 59 9.19 -1.18 20.71
N GLN A 60 8.90 -2.35 21.29
CA GLN A 60 7.58 -2.63 21.85
C GLN A 60 7.24 -1.67 22.99
N GLN A 61 8.16 -1.43 23.93
CA GLN A 61 7.95 -0.46 25.01
C GLN A 61 7.70 0.95 24.47
N TYR A 62 8.47 1.39 23.47
CA TYR A 62 8.26 2.66 22.80
C TYR A 62 6.89 2.74 22.12
N LYS A 63 6.48 1.70 21.37
CA LYS A 63 5.17 1.64 20.71
C LYS A 63 4.02 1.69 21.72
N LYS A 64 4.11 0.94 22.83
CA LYS A 64 3.10 0.99 23.90
C LYS A 64 2.97 2.40 24.48
N LYS A 65 4.10 2.99 24.92
CA LYS A 65 4.12 4.34 25.50
C LYS A 65 3.63 5.40 24.52
N LYS A 66 4.06 5.29 23.27
CA LYS A 66 3.81 6.32 22.26
C LYS A 66 2.49 6.12 21.53
N LEU A 67 1.92 4.94 21.30
CA LEU A 67 0.74 4.78 20.43
C LEU A 67 -0.50 4.30 21.19
N GLU A 68 -0.33 3.43 22.19
CA GLU A 68 -1.44 2.78 22.89
C GLU A 68 -1.92 3.57 24.12
N LEU A 69 -1.08 4.47 24.66
CA LEU A 69 -1.43 5.28 25.83
C LEU A 69 -2.68 6.17 25.62
N ALA A 70 -2.99 6.51 24.36
CA ALA A 70 -4.17 7.32 24.04
C ALA A 70 -5.50 6.59 24.23
N ASN A 71 -5.49 5.25 24.34
CA ASN A 71 -6.67 4.45 24.65
C ASN A 71 -6.52 3.61 25.92
N ALA A 72 -5.56 3.95 26.80
CA ALA A 72 -5.27 3.15 27.99
C ALA A 72 -6.45 3.06 28.98
N ASP A 73 -7.31 4.08 28.99
CA ASP A 73 -8.48 4.17 29.87
C ASP A 73 -9.74 3.48 29.29
N LEU A 74 -9.67 3.01 28.04
CA LEU A 74 -10.78 2.34 27.38
C LEU A 74 -10.83 0.86 27.74
N GLY A 75 -12.03 0.35 28.05
CA GLY A 75 -12.24 -1.07 28.31
C GLY A 75 -11.92 -1.92 27.07
N ASP A 76 -11.38 -3.12 27.28
CA ASP A 76 -10.97 -4.03 26.19
C ASP A 76 -12.11 -4.33 25.20
N ASP A 77 -13.35 -4.42 25.68
CA ASP A 77 -14.56 -4.59 24.86
C ASP A 77 -14.83 -3.42 23.90
N THR A 78 -14.50 -2.18 24.28
CA THR A 78 -14.66 -1.03 23.35
C THR A 78 -13.62 -1.05 22.24
N LEU A 79 -12.40 -1.51 22.56
CA LEU A 79 -11.31 -1.65 21.59
C LEU A 79 -11.56 -2.81 20.62
N SER A 80 -12.09 -3.93 21.10
CA SER A 80 -12.48 -5.05 20.23
C SER A 80 -13.58 -4.62 19.26
N ARG A 81 -14.63 -3.95 19.73
CA ARG A 81 -15.72 -3.42 18.89
C ARG A 81 -15.21 -2.45 17.82
N ALA A 82 -14.28 -1.55 18.17
CA ALA A 82 -13.68 -0.65 17.20
C ALA A 82 -12.88 -1.39 16.12
N LYS A 83 -12.09 -2.40 16.51
CA LYS A 83 -11.35 -3.24 15.55
C LYS A 83 -12.30 -4.02 14.64
N GLU A 84 -13.37 -4.60 15.20
CA GLU A 84 -14.38 -5.28 14.41
C GLU A 84 -15.07 -4.35 13.41
N GLY A 85 -15.45 -3.13 13.84
CA GLY A 85 -16.02 -2.12 12.95
C GLY A 85 -15.08 -1.77 11.78
N ILE A 86 -13.78 -1.63 12.04
CA ILE A 86 -12.78 -1.43 10.98
C ILE A 86 -12.72 -2.64 10.03
N GLN A 87 -12.74 -3.87 10.55
CA GLN A 87 -12.70 -5.06 9.69
C GLN A 87 -13.97 -5.20 8.84
N ARG A 88 -15.15 -4.91 9.41
CA ARG A 88 -16.42 -4.87 8.67
C ARG A 88 -16.39 -3.79 7.58
N GLY A 89 -15.93 -2.59 7.91
CA GLY A 89 -15.75 -1.50 6.94
C GLY A 89 -14.83 -1.90 5.78
N LYS A 90 -13.71 -2.57 6.06
CA LYS A 90 -12.80 -3.09 5.01
C LYS A 90 -13.48 -4.14 4.14
N ALA A 91 -14.25 -5.05 4.73
CA ALA A 91 -15.02 -6.03 3.95
C ALA A 91 -16.08 -5.36 3.06
N LEU A 92 -16.71 -4.28 3.51
CA LEU A 92 -17.64 -3.48 2.70
C LEU A 92 -16.93 -2.72 1.58
N MET A 93 -15.73 -2.17 1.82
CA MET A 93 -14.92 -1.55 0.76
C MET A 93 -14.58 -2.55 -0.35
N LEU A 94 -14.22 -3.79 0.00
CA LEU A 94 -13.93 -4.84 -0.98
C LEU A 94 -15.16 -5.19 -1.84
N LYS A 95 -16.37 -5.02 -1.29
CA LYS A 95 -17.64 -5.22 -2.02
C LYS A 95 -18.06 -3.99 -2.84
N GLY A 96 -17.35 -2.88 -2.74
CA GLY A 96 -17.72 -1.62 -3.40
C GLY A 96 -18.76 -0.76 -2.64
N SER A 97 -19.25 -1.20 -1.47
CA SER A 97 -20.19 -0.45 -0.64
C SER A 97 -19.49 0.67 0.14
N LEU A 98 -19.00 1.70 -0.56
CA LEU A 98 -18.16 2.76 0.01
C LEU A 98 -18.88 3.65 1.04
N THR A 99 -20.18 3.89 0.85
CA THR A 99 -21.00 4.69 1.77
C THR A 99 -21.18 4.00 3.12
N GLU A 100 -21.58 2.73 3.10
CA GLU A 100 -21.74 1.87 4.28
C GLU A 100 -20.40 1.65 4.98
N ALA A 101 -19.33 1.39 4.21
CA ALA A 101 -17.99 1.27 4.76
C ALA A 101 -17.56 2.53 5.53
N ARG A 102 -17.82 3.71 4.95
CA ARG A 102 -17.52 4.98 5.61
C ARG A 102 -18.27 5.14 6.94
N GLU A 103 -19.54 4.74 6.99
CA GLU A 103 -20.34 4.79 8.22
C GLU A 103 -19.79 3.87 9.31
N GLU A 104 -19.41 2.64 8.95
CA GLU A 104 -18.76 1.69 9.87
C GLU A 104 -17.44 2.27 10.43
N PHE A 105 -16.60 2.87 9.57
CA PHE A 105 -15.37 3.50 10.04
C PHE A 105 -15.64 4.73 10.92
N GLN A 106 -16.67 5.52 10.63
CA GLN A 106 -17.06 6.65 11.48
C GLN A 106 -17.55 6.17 12.85
N ASN A 107 -18.30 5.08 12.89
CA ASN A 107 -18.76 4.48 14.14
C ASN A 107 -17.58 3.94 14.95
N ALA A 108 -16.63 3.25 14.32
CA ALA A 108 -15.40 2.82 14.96
C ALA A 108 -14.56 4.01 15.47
N ALA A 109 -14.42 5.06 14.66
CA ALA A 109 -13.64 6.25 15.02
C ALA A 109 -14.22 7.04 16.20
N LYS A 110 -15.54 6.96 16.45
CA LYS A 110 -16.17 7.57 17.65
C LYS A 110 -15.80 6.82 18.94
N LEU A 111 -15.46 5.53 18.84
CA LEU A 111 -15.16 4.68 19.98
C LEU A 111 -13.71 4.82 20.46
N VAL A 112 -12.79 5.32 19.62
CA VAL A 112 -11.36 5.36 19.93
C VAL A 112 -10.77 6.75 19.72
N SER A 113 -9.68 7.06 20.44
CA SER A 113 -8.98 8.32 20.26
C SER A 113 -8.36 8.42 18.86
N PRO A 114 -8.49 9.56 18.14
CA PRO A 114 -7.92 9.73 16.81
C PRO A 114 -6.38 9.73 16.80
N ALA A 115 -5.73 9.93 17.95
CA ALA A 115 -4.26 9.86 18.08
C ALA A 115 -3.72 8.43 18.29
N SER A 116 -4.62 7.47 18.55
CA SER A 116 -4.27 6.06 18.67
C SER A 116 -4.02 5.45 17.29
N SER A 117 -3.27 4.34 17.21
CA SER A 117 -3.03 3.67 15.92
C SER A 117 -4.34 3.20 15.27
N ILE A 118 -5.27 2.65 16.07
CA ILE A 118 -6.60 2.19 15.59
C ILE A 118 -7.46 3.37 15.13
N GLY A 119 -7.48 4.48 15.88
CA GLY A 119 -8.26 5.66 15.53
C GLY A 119 -7.72 6.38 14.30
N GLY A 120 -6.38 6.48 14.18
CA GLY A 120 -5.73 6.98 12.99
C GLY A 120 -6.02 6.11 11.76
N GLU A 121 -6.02 4.78 11.92
CA GLU A 121 -6.38 3.85 10.85
C GLU A 121 -7.84 4.06 10.40
N ALA A 122 -8.78 4.17 11.33
CA ALA A 122 -10.18 4.46 11.00
C ALA A 122 -10.33 5.79 10.23
N GLN A 123 -9.64 6.85 10.67
CA GLN A 123 -9.66 8.15 9.98
C GLN A 123 -9.04 8.08 8.58
N LEU A 124 -7.97 7.29 8.40
CA LEU A 124 -7.35 7.07 7.10
C LEU A 124 -8.32 6.35 6.16
N GLN A 125 -8.99 5.29 6.63
CA GLN A 125 -9.98 4.58 5.81
C GLN A 125 -11.18 5.46 5.44
N ILE A 126 -11.64 6.33 6.35
CA ILE A 126 -12.68 7.34 6.02
C ILE A 126 -12.20 8.24 4.88
N ALA A 127 -10.94 8.68 4.90
CA ALA A 127 -10.37 9.52 3.85
C ALA A 127 -10.32 8.78 2.50
N ILE A 128 -9.89 7.52 2.50
CA ILE A 128 -9.86 6.67 1.30
C ILE A 128 -11.28 6.47 0.75
N CYS A 129 -12.27 6.20 1.60
CA CYS A 129 -13.67 6.13 1.14
C CYS A 129 -14.13 7.44 0.49
N CYS A 130 -13.81 8.60 1.08
CA CYS A 130 -14.15 9.89 0.47
C CYS A 130 -13.47 10.09 -0.90
N ASP A 131 -12.20 9.71 -1.01
CA ASP A 131 -11.42 9.76 -2.24
C ASP A 131 -12.06 8.89 -3.33
N SER A 132 -12.35 7.62 -3.02
CA SER A 132 -12.99 6.69 -3.95
C SER A 132 -14.41 7.10 -4.36
N MET A 133 -15.11 7.89 -3.54
CA MET A 133 -16.43 8.45 -3.87
C MET A 133 -16.35 9.74 -4.71
N GLY A 134 -15.16 10.21 -5.07
CA GLY A 134 -14.95 11.46 -5.82
C GLY A 134 -15.07 12.73 -4.97
N ARG A 135 -15.10 12.62 -3.63
CA ARG A 135 -15.16 13.75 -2.69
C ARG A 135 -13.74 14.20 -2.35
N TYR A 136 -13.00 14.62 -3.38
CA TYR A 136 -11.56 14.85 -3.30
C TYR A 136 -11.16 15.95 -2.31
N ASP A 137 -11.92 17.05 -2.22
CA ASP A 137 -11.59 18.15 -1.30
C ASP A 137 -11.64 17.69 0.17
N GLU A 138 -12.66 16.91 0.53
CA GLU A 138 -12.77 16.34 1.87
C GLU A 138 -11.69 15.29 2.16
N ALA A 139 -11.33 14.50 1.15
CA ALA A 139 -10.24 13.53 1.26
C ALA A 139 -8.89 14.24 1.49
N LYS A 140 -8.58 15.27 0.68
CA LYS A 140 -7.38 16.11 0.82
C LYS A 140 -7.28 16.73 2.22
N GLU A 141 -8.37 17.28 2.74
CA GLU A 141 -8.39 17.86 4.11
C GLU A 141 -8.07 16.80 5.18
N LYS A 142 -8.65 15.61 5.06
CA LYS A 142 -8.39 14.51 6.00
C LYS A 142 -6.96 14.01 5.92
N TYR A 143 -6.42 13.80 4.71
CA TYR A 143 -5.03 13.38 4.55
C TYR A 143 -4.05 14.42 5.11
N LYS A 144 -4.28 15.72 4.89
CA LYS A 144 -3.46 16.81 5.48
C LYS A 144 -3.43 16.76 7.01
N LYS A 145 -4.53 16.36 7.66
CA LYS A 145 -4.55 16.19 9.13
C LYS A 145 -3.75 14.96 9.56
N LEU A 146 -3.79 13.90 8.76
CA LEU A 146 -3.10 12.63 9.06
C LEU A 146 -1.58 12.67 8.82
N THR A 147 -1.04 13.59 8.04
CA THR A 147 0.43 13.71 7.84
C THR A 147 1.19 13.99 9.14
N THR A 148 0.55 14.65 10.10
CA THR A 148 1.13 14.93 11.43
C THR A 148 0.84 13.84 12.46
N HIS A 149 0.26 12.71 12.02
CA HIS A 149 -0.11 11.63 12.92
C HIS A 149 1.13 10.97 13.55
N ARG A 150 0.95 10.54 14.81
CA ARG A 150 2.01 9.97 15.65
C ARG A 150 2.56 8.64 15.14
N ASP A 151 1.69 7.88 14.47
CA ASP A 151 2.05 6.65 13.76
C ASP A 151 2.62 6.98 12.39
N PHE A 152 3.85 6.52 12.16
CA PHE A 152 4.60 6.80 10.93
C PHE A 152 3.95 6.15 9.70
N THR A 153 3.35 4.97 9.85
CA THR A 153 2.75 4.27 8.70
C THR A 153 1.56 5.03 8.15
N ILE A 154 0.70 5.54 9.06
CA ILE A 154 -0.50 6.30 8.73
C ILE A 154 -0.13 7.66 8.12
N SER A 155 0.80 8.39 8.74
CA SER A 155 1.27 9.67 8.21
C SER A 155 1.92 9.50 6.84
N ARG A 156 2.76 8.47 6.67
CA ARG A 156 3.40 8.18 5.39
C ARG A 156 2.39 7.80 4.30
N GLN A 157 1.37 7.02 4.63
CA GLN A 157 0.30 6.69 3.68
C GLN A 157 -0.47 7.95 3.27
N ALA A 158 -0.83 8.83 4.21
CA ALA A 158 -1.50 10.08 3.92
C ALA A 158 -0.65 11.02 3.03
N GLU A 159 0.66 11.11 3.27
CA GLU A 159 1.60 11.84 2.40
C GLU A 159 1.60 11.30 0.98
N ASN A 160 1.63 9.96 0.82
CA ASN A 160 1.60 9.33 -0.50
C ASN A 160 0.29 9.64 -1.25
N PHE A 161 -0.85 9.67 -0.56
CA PHE A 161 -2.12 10.06 -1.18
C PHE A 161 -2.14 11.54 -1.59
N LEU A 162 -1.62 12.44 -0.75
CA LEU A 162 -1.48 13.85 -1.11
C LEU A 162 -0.58 14.06 -2.33
N PHE A 163 0.55 13.35 -2.37
CA PHE A 163 1.41 13.34 -3.54
C PHE A 163 0.68 12.84 -4.79
N GLY A 164 -0.21 11.85 -4.67
CA GLY A 164 -1.08 11.40 -5.75
C GLY A 164 -1.95 12.51 -6.32
N PHE A 165 -2.53 13.35 -5.46
CA PHE A 165 -3.28 14.53 -5.91
C PHE A 165 -2.39 15.59 -6.57
N ASP A 166 -1.22 15.87 -6.01
CA ASP A 166 -0.28 16.82 -6.62
C ASP A 166 0.16 16.32 -8.01
N ALA A 167 0.42 15.02 -8.15
CA ALA A 167 0.73 14.39 -9.42
C ALA A 167 -0.45 14.47 -10.40
N GLN A 168 -1.68 14.29 -9.93
CA GLN A 168 -2.90 14.45 -10.72
C GLN A 168 -3.00 15.87 -11.31
N ASP A 169 -2.77 16.88 -10.46
CA ASP A 169 -2.81 18.29 -10.84
C ASP A 169 -1.68 18.62 -11.83
N MET A 170 -0.47 18.09 -11.62
CA MET A 170 0.67 18.23 -12.54
C MET A 170 0.40 17.60 -13.92
N LEU A 171 -0.22 16.42 -13.94
CA LEU A 171 -0.58 15.72 -15.17
C LEU A 171 -1.84 16.28 -15.83
N LYS A 172 -2.61 17.15 -15.15
CA LYS A 172 -3.87 17.73 -15.65
C LYS A 172 -4.84 16.64 -16.09
N THR A 173 -4.99 15.59 -15.26
CA THR A 173 -5.80 14.40 -15.61
C THR A 173 -7.25 14.77 -15.97
N GLU A 174 -7.77 15.83 -15.37
CA GLU A 174 -9.07 16.45 -15.66
C GLU A 174 -9.28 16.83 -17.14
N LYS A 175 -8.20 17.04 -17.91
CA LYS A 175 -8.28 17.31 -19.36
C LYS A 175 -8.50 16.06 -20.19
N TYR A 176 -8.16 14.88 -19.65
CA TYR A 176 -8.28 13.62 -20.36
C TYR A 176 -9.66 13.03 -20.10
N LYS A 177 -10.46 12.96 -21.17
CA LYS A 177 -11.74 12.25 -21.14
C LYS A 177 -11.53 10.87 -21.70
N TYR A 178 -11.97 9.86 -20.95
CA TYR A 178 -11.99 8.48 -21.40
C TYR A 178 -13.44 8.07 -21.66
N ASP A 179 -13.64 7.22 -22.66
CA ASP A 179 -14.92 6.55 -22.85
C ASP A 179 -15.02 5.40 -21.85
N ALA A 180 -15.99 5.47 -20.94
CA ALA A 180 -16.19 4.45 -19.93
C ALA A 180 -16.49 3.07 -20.55
N ASN A 181 -17.19 3.03 -21.68
CA ASN A 181 -17.56 1.75 -22.32
C ASN A 181 -16.33 1.01 -22.86
N THR A 182 -15.33 1.73 -23.36
CA THR A 182 -14.06 1.15 -23.81
C THR A 182 -13.35 0.38 -22.69
N TYR A 183 -13.41 0.86 -21.45
CA TYR A 183 -12.68 0.26 -20.33
C TYR A 183 -13.52 -0.66 -19.44
N ARG A 184 -14.84 -0.60 -19.55
CA ARG A 184 -15.78 -1.38 -18.74
C ARG A 184 -15.47 -2.89 -18.70
N PRO A 185 -15.14 -3.57 -19.83
CA PRO A 185 -14.81 -4.99 -19.80
C PRO A 185 -13.61 -5.34 -18.91
N TYR A 186 -12.59 -4.46 -18.84
CA TYR A 186 -11.41 -4.69 -18.00
C TYR A 186 -11.71 -4.57 -16.51
N PHE A 187 -12.68 -3.73 -16.13
CA PHE A 187 -13.08 -3.53 -14.75
C PHE A 187 -14.14 -4.53 -14.29
N ASP A 188 -15.04 -4.94 -15.19
CA ASP A 188 -16.08 -5.93 -14.88
C ASP A 188 -15.45 -7.27 -14.47
N VAL A 189 -14.36 -7.69 -15.14
CA VAL A 189 -13.55 -8.88 -14.78
C VAL A 189 -13.05 -8.86 -13.33
N VAL A 190 -12.61 -7.70 -12.84
CA VAL A 190 -12.13 -7.54 -11.46
C VAL A 190 -13.31 -7.63 -10.47
N SER A 191 -14.48 -7.15 -10.87
CA SER A 191 -15.69 -7.14 -10.03
C SER A 191 -16.37 -8.50 -9.94
N THR A 192 -16.38 -9.28 -11.02
CA THR A 192 -17.03 -10.59 -11.08
C THR A 192 -16.10 -11.71 -10.59
N GLY A 193 -14.78 -11.48 -10.57
CA GLY A 193 -13.79 -12.49 -10.20
C GLY A 193 -13.62 -13.58 -11.26
N GLU A 194 -14.32 -13.47 -12.39
CA GLU A 194 -14.14 -14.29 -13.57
C GLU A 194 -13.01 -13.69 -14.39
N TRP A 195 -11.78 -14.07 -14.06
CA TRP A 195 -10.62 -13.80 -14.89
C TRP A 195 -10.82 -14.51 -16.22
N ASP A 196 -11.34 -13.81 -17.22
CA ASP A 196 -11.19 -14.27 -18.59
C ASP A 196 -9.69 -14.27 -18.87
N THR A 197 -9.12 -15.45 -19.12
CA THR A 197 -7.69 -15.63 -19.38
C THR A 197 -7.37 -15.00 -20.74
N MET A 198 -7.23 -13.68 -20.73
CA MET A 198 -7.09 -12.79 -21.88
C MET A 198 -5.71 -12.91 -22.56
N TYR A 199 -5.12 -14.10 -22.60
CA TYR A 199 -4.44 -14.52 -23.81
C TYR A 199 -5.53 -14.87 -24.82
N VAL A 200 -6.19 -13.84 -25.35
CA VAL A 200 -6.87 -13.99 -26.62
C VAL A 200 -5.75 -14.19 -27.63
N ASN A 201 -5.51 -15.45 -28.00
CA ASN A 201 -4.78 -15.78 -29.21
C ASN A 201 -5.48 -15.03 -30.34
N ARG A 202 -4.87 -13.95 -30.81
CA ARG A 202 -5.35 -13.17 -31.96
C ARG A 202 -5.38 -14.02 -33.24
N ASP A 203 -4.75 -15.19 -33.21
CA ASP A 203 -4.77 -16.19 -34.28
C ASP A 203 -6.02 -17.10 -34.25
N LYS A 204 -6.98 -16.86 -33.35
CA LYS A 204 -8.32 -17.48 -33.38
C LYS A 204 -9.40 -16.49 -33.80
N GLU A 205 -9.12 -15.67 -34.80
CA GLU A 205 -10.13 -14.79 -35.41
C GLU A 205 -11.15 -15.55 -36.30
N ASP A 206 -11.04 -16.87 -36.49
CA ASP A 206 -11.96 -17.64 -37.34
C ASP A 206 -12.72 -18.76 -36.58
N GLU A 207 -13.44 -18.42 -35.51
CA GLU A 207 -14.68 -19.14 -35.19
C GLU A 207 -15.85 -18.17 -35.34
N GLU A 208 -16.02 -17.68 -36.57
CA GLU A 208 -17.28 -17.05 -36.99
C GLU A 208 -18.41 -18.02 -36.64
N THR A 209 -19.31 -17.59 -35.76
CA THR A 209 -20.57 -18.30 -35.55
C THR A 209 -21.35 -18.24 -36.85
N VAL A 210 -21.18 -19.26 -37.68
CA VAL A 210 -21.73 -19.39 -39.03
C VAL A 210 -23.21 -19.01 -38.99
N SER A 211 -23.56 -17.93 -39.68
CA SER A 211 -24.91 -17.36 -39.63
C SER A 211 -25.94 -18.39 -40.12
N LEU A 212 -27.20 -18.24 -39.73
CA LEU A 212 -28.27 -19.15 -40.19
C LEU A 212 -28.34 -19.21 -41.73
N GLN A 213 -28.01 -18.12 -42.42
CA GLN A 213 -27.97 -18.07 -43.87
C GLN A 213 -26.82 -18.93 -44.43
N ASP A 214 -25.64 -18.85 -43.83
CA ASP A 214 -24.47 -19.63 -44.25
C ASP A 214 -24.66 -21.13 -43.97
N ARG A 215 -25.31 -21.49 -42.85
CA ARG A 215 -25.68 -22.89 -42.58
C ARG A 215 -26.66 -23.45 -43.60
N LEU A 216 -27.61 -22.63 -44.05
CA LEU A 216 -28.56 -23.02 -45.10
C LEU A 216 -27.87 -23.16 -46.46
N ILE A 217 -26.93 -22.27 -46.79
CA ILE A 217 -26.13 -22.35 -48.02
C ILE A 217 -25.29 -23.63 -48.01
N ILE A 218 -24.55 -23.89 -46.92
CA ILE A 218 -23.74 -25.10 -46.78
C ILE A 218 -24.61 -26.36 -46.89
N ALA A 219 -25.75 -26.42 -46.19
CA ALA A 219 -26.66 -27.55 -46.26
C ALA A 219 -27.21 -27.77 -47.68
N SER A 220 -27.50 -26.70 -48.43
CA SER A 220 -28.02 -26.79 -49.79
C SER A 220 -27.01 -27.41 -50.77
N VAL A 221 -25.72 -27.08 -50.62
CA VAL A 221 -24.65 -27.61 -51.48
C VAL A 221 -24.48 -29.12 -51.30
N PHE A 222 -24.65 -29.63 -50.08
CA PHE A 222 -24.58 -31.07 -49.80
C PHE A 222 -25.87 -31.82 -50.16
N ALA A 223 -27.04 -31.19 -50.03
CA ALA A 223 -28.32 -31.83 -50.36
C ALA A 223 -28.59 -31.91 -51.87
N PHE A 224 -28.11 -30.93 -52.64
CA PHE A 224 -28.33 -30.83 -54.09
C PHE A 224 -27.89 -32.07 -54.89
N PRO A 225 -26.66 -32.61 -54.74
CA PRO A 225 -26.24 -33.80 -55.49
C PRO A 225 -27.03 -35.05 -55.12
N ILE A 226 -27.47 -35.18 -53.86
CA ILE A 226 -28.28 -36.30 -53.38
C ILE A 226 -29.68 -36.26 -54.01
N LEU A 227 -30.30 -35.06 -54.06
CA LEU A 227 -31.59 -34.87 -54.70
C LEU A 227 -31.52 -35.06 -56.22
N LEU A 228 -30.41 -34.69 -56.86
CA LEU A 228 -30.19 -34.94 -58.29
C LEU A 228 -30.13 -36.44 -58.60
N ILE A 229 -29.41 -37.21 -57.78
CA ILE A 229 -29.30 -38.67 -57.93
C ILE A 229 -30.65 -39.35 -57.68
N LEU A 230 -31.40 -38.91 -56.65
CA LEU A 230 -32.73 -39.44 -56.36
C LEU A 230 -33.74 -39.08 -57.46
N GLY A 231 -33.67 -37.87 -58.01
CA GLY A 231 -34.51 -37.43 -59.12
C GLY A 231 -34.24 -38.19 -60.42
N LEU A 232 -32.95 -38.43 -60.74
CA LEU A 232 -32.55 -39.26 -61.88
C LEU A 232 -33.01 -40.72 -61.75
N ARG A 233 -33.01 -41.25 -60.53
CA ARG A 233 -33.44 -42.62 -60.24
C ARG A 233 -34.96 -42.79 -60.24
N TYR A 234 -35.72 -41.71 -60.04
CA TYR A 234 -37.18 -41.70 -60.12
C TYR A 234 -37.71 -41.53 -61.55
N TRP A 235 -36.83 -41.16 -62.49
CA TRP A 235 -37.14 -40.93 -63.91
C TRP A 235 -36.66 -42.07 -64.84
N GLN A 236 -36.09 -43.14 -64.27
CA GLN A 236 -35.87 -44.44 -64.94
C GLN A 236 -36.92 -45.44 -64.47
#